data_AF-A0A815SZJ7-F1
#
_entry.id   AF-A0A815SZJ7-F1
#
_cell.length_a   1.000
_cell.length_b   1.000
_cell.length_c   1.000
_cell.angle_alpha   90.00
_cell.angle_beta   90.00
_cell.angle_gamma   90.00
#
_symmetry.space_group_name_H-M   'P 1'
#
loop_
_entity.id
_entity.type
_entity.pdbx_description
1 polymer ?
#
loop_
_entity_poly.entity_id
_entity_poly.type
_entity_poly.pdbx_seq_one_letter_code
_entity_poly.pdbx_strand_id
1 'polypeptide(L)'
;MKKIKYYHHVCKLNAIKCFIDEIHLCFCTKYQIADCLIFQQESNDCPIKYCYNSGKCIRNVYNARWDFGCVCSGCSYGSLCQLKTSQYALSLDALLGGDILVDVTFVNQTILIKLTFAIVLLMIVIGFISNILSIITFSQGKSREFGSGYYLFCLPIVGQISLIILGGRFCYLLITQLNVVNNFYVVKLTCLALEYLLSVCSALFDWLTCCVGIERTVNMIKGTSFDKRLSVIWSKRLIPIIVIGVCTSLLHEWFVRDLINDPRATRQHTWCIVQFESVFLKYYRFVMNLIHRFVPCSINIIATLYLLNKSAKRKQIFIKITSKNSYLLALKRQILLYGGSFVLLAFGLIRLILPYLFVCIEDEWQKYFYLTAYFLSFVSLMGTFPIFVLPATVYKRAFFDCFNRVMRRINR
;
A
#
# COMPACT_ATOMS: atom_id res chain seq x y z
N MET A 1 -12.59 8.18 -48.31
CA MET A 1 -13.65 7.51 -47.50
C MET A 1 -13.73 5.98 -47.66
N LYS A 2 -13.46 5.34 -48.81
CA LYS A 2 -13.60 3.88 -48.97
C LYS A 2 -12.65 3.01 -48.12
N LYS A 3 -11.42 3.47 -47.81
CA LYS A 3 -10.43 2.71 -47.01
C LYS A 3 -10.79 2.58 -45.51
N ILE A 4 -11.42 3.60 -44.92
CA ILE A 4 -11.68 3.69 -43.45
C ILE A 4 -12.53 2.51 -42.93
N LYS A 5 -13.45 1.98 -43.75
CA LYS A 5 -14.29 0.82 -43.36
C LYS A 5 -13.48 -0.45 -43.07
N TYR A 6 -12.28 -0.59 -43.65
CA TYR A 6 -11.43 -1.76 -43.49
C TYR A 6 -10.47 -1.66 -42.30
N TYR A 7 -10.37 -0.50 -41.66
CA TYR A 7 -9.46 -0.27 -40.54
C TYR A 7 -9.77 -1.15 -39.33
N HIS A 8 -11.05 -1.40 -39.03
CA HIS A 8 -11.42 -2.35 -37.98
C HIS A 8 -10.98 -3.79 -38.32
N HIS A 9 -10.90 -4.15 -39.61
CA HIS A 9 -10.45 -5.46 -40.04
C HIS A 9 -8.93 -5.63 -39.86
N VAL A 10 -8.15 -4.56 -40.00
CA VAL A 10 -6.70 -4.55 -39.71
C VAL A 10 -6.45 -4.87 -38.24
N CYS A 11 -7.23 -4.27 -37.32
CA CYS A 11 -7.16 -4.55 -35.88
C CYS A 11 -7.61 -5.96 -35.49
N LYS A 12 -8.40 -6.63 -36.34
CA LYS A 12 -8.85 -8.02 -36.12
C LYS A 12 -7.83 -9.06 -36.60
N LEU A 13 -7.17 -8.80 -37.73
CA LEU A 13 -6.24 -9.75 -38.37
C LEU A 13 -4.90 -9.80 -37.68
N ASN A 14 -4.37 -8.63 -37.35
CA ASN A 14 -3.04 -8.48 -36.79
C ASN A 14 -3.23 -7.93 -35.38
N ALA A 15 -2.61 -8.54 -34.37
CA ALA A 15 -2.63 -8.05 -32.99
C ALA A 15 -1.78 -6.77 -32.83
N ILE A 16 -1.99 -5.78 -33.69
CA ILE A 16 -1.28 -4.51 -33.72
C ILE A 16 -1.98 -3.52 -32.79
N LYS A 17 -1.21 -2.76 -32.02
CA LYS A 17 -1.75 -1.72 -31.12
C LYS A 17 -2.18 -0.45 -31.85
N CYS A 18 -1.49 -0.12 -32.94
CA CYS A 18 -1.80 1.03 -33.79
C CYS A 18 -1.23 0.83 -35.20
N PHE A 19 -1.77 1.56 -36.18
CA PHE A 19 -1.23 1.63 -37.53
C PHE A 19 -1.44 3.02 -38.12
N ILE A 20 -0.64 3.35 -39.13
CA ILE A 20 -0.63 4.66 -39.78
C ILE A 20 -0.97 4.45 -41.26
N ASP A 21 -1.89 5.26 -41.78
CA ASP A 21 -2.16 5.45 -43.21
C ASP A 21 -1.74 6.88 -43.60
N GLU A 22 -1.79 7.20 -44.89
CA GLU A 22 -1.30 8.45 -45.52
C GLU A 22 -1.70 9.74 -44.78
N ILE A 23 -2.89 9.76 -44.15
CA ILE A 23 -3.41 10.91 -43.39
C ILE A 23 -4.08 10.50 -42.07
N HIS A 24 -4.06 9.22 -41.67
CA HIS A 24 -4.77 8.75 -40.48
C HIS A 24 -3.84 7.96 -39.55
N LEU A 25 -3.84 8.31 -38.26
CA LEU A 25 -3.29 7.48 -37.19
C LEU A 25 -4.43 6.74 -36.52
N CYS A 26 -4.39 5.41 -36.54
CA CYS A 26 -5.43 4.55 -35.98
C CYS A 26 -4.92 3.74 -34.78
N PHE A 27 -5.69 3.74 -33.70
CA PHE A 27 -5.48 2.92 -32.51
C PHE A 27 -6.43 1.72 -32.51
N CYS A 28 -5.92 0.53 -32.25
CA CYS A 28 -6.75 -0.66 -32.11
C CYS A 28 -7.17 -0.82 -30.64
N THR A 29 -8.47 -0.71 -30.38
CA THR A 29 -9.02 -0.89 -29.03
C THR A 29 -8.97 -2.36 -28.59
N LYS A 30 -9.17 -2.63 -27.29
CA LYS A 30 -9.29 -3.99 -26.73
C LYS A 30 -10.41 -4.82 -27.38
N TYR A 31 -11.39 -4.15 -27.99
CA TYR A 31 -12.49 -4.76 -28.73
C TYR A 31 -12.19 -4.95 -30.23
N GLN A 32 -10.93 -4.79 -30.65
CA GLN A 32 -10.48 -4.91 -32.05
C GLN A 32 -11.18 -3.92 -33.01
N ILE A 33 -11.58 -2.77 -32.47
CA ILE A 33 -12.15 -1.66 -33.25
C ILE A 33 -11.06 -0.61 -33.41
N ALA A 34 -10.78 -0.23 -34.65
CA ALA A 34 -9.93 0.92 -34.97
C ALA A 34 -10.62 2.24 -34.62
N ASP A 35 -9.92 3.10 -33.87
CA ASP A 35 -10.28 4.49 -33.59
C ASP A 35 -9.21 5.39 -34.22
N CYS A 36 -9.60 6.29 -35.13
CA CYS A 36 -8.69 6.93 -36.08
C CYS A 36 -8.78 8.45 -36.04
N LEU A 37 -7.62 9.10 -36.07
CA LEU A 37 -7.47 10.56 -36.08
C LEU A 37 -6.77 10.98 -37.37
N ILE A 38 -7.15 12.13 -37.93
CA ILE A 38 -6.42 12.74 -39.05
C ILE A 38 -5.08 13.27 -38.52
N PHE A 39 -3.98 12.79 -39.08
CA PHE A 39 -2.61 13.04 -38.64
C PHE A 39 -1.87 13.90 -39.68
N GLN A 40 -1.43 15.09 -39.28
CA GLN A 40 -0.55 15.95 -40.08
C GLN A 40 0.74 16.18 -39.27
N GLN A 41 1.89 15.79 -39.85
CA GLN A 41 3.17 15.62 -39.14
C GLN A 41 3.77 16.93 -38.60
N GLU A 42 3.18 18.09 -38.90
CA GLU A 42 3.76 19.42 -38.64
C GLU A 42 3.14 20.24 -37.49
N SER A 43 2.02 19.82 -36.87
CA SER A 43 1.42 20.65 -35.80
C SER A 43 1.94 20.27 -34.40
N ASN A 44 3.13 20.78 -34.04
CA ASN A 44 3.66 20.70 -32.66
C ASN A 44 2.95 21.66 -31.68
N ASP A 45 2.08 22.56 -32.16
CA ASP A 45 1.36 23.53 -31.33
C ASP A 45 0.06 22.95 -30.75
N CYS A 46 0.20 22.00 -29.84
CA CYS A 46 -0.82 21.82 -28.80
C CYS A 46 -0.52 22.80 -27.66
N PRO A 47 -1.54 23.38 -26.99
CA PRO A 47 -1.32 24.05 -25.72
C PRO A 47 -0.61 23.06 -24.78
N ILE A 48 0.58 23.44 -24.32
CA ILE A 48 1.63 22.62 -23.71
C ILE A 48 1.19 21.80 -22.46
N LYS A 49 -0.08 21.86 -22.04
CA LYS A 49 -0.57 21.37 -20.74
C LYS A 49 -1.54 20.18 -20.75
N TYR A 50 -1.84 19.55 -21.89
CA TYR A 50 -2.86 18.49 -21.89
C TYR A 50 -2.33 17.05 -21.79
N CYS A 51 -1.16 16.73 -22.35
CA CYS A 51 -0.56 15.40 -22.24
C CYS A 51 0.48 15.36 -21.12
N TYR A 52 0.27 14.51 -20.12
CA TYR A 52 1.13 14.39 -18.94
C TYR A 52 2.32 13.45 -19.20
N ASN A 53 3.29 13.44 -18.27
CA ASN A 53 4.43 12.51 -18.28
C ASN A 53 5.25 12.49 -19.58
N SER A 54 5.49 13.66 -20.19
CA SER A 54 6.20 13.79 -21.48
C SER A 54 5.50 13.07 -22.64
N GLY A 55 4.17 12.91 -22.57
CA GLY A 55 3.37 12.43 -23.67
C GLY A 55 3.38 13.41 -24.85
N LYS A 56 3.47 12.90 -26.07
CA LYS A 56 3.39 13.71 -27.30
C LYS A 56 1.93 13.97 -27.64
N CYS A 57 1.56 15.22 -27.84
CA CYS A 57 0.21 15.58 -28.28
C CYS A 57 0.10 15.49 -29.80
N ILE A 58 -1.03 14.99 -30.27
CA ILE A 58 -1.40 14.92 -31.68
C ILE A 58 -2.75 15.60 -31.81
N ARG A 59 -2.94 16.51 -32.76
CA ARG A 59 -4.20 17.25 -32.92
C ARG A 59 -4.81 17.00 -34.29
N ASN A 60 -6.14 16.91 -34.34
CA ASN A 60 -6.89 16.92 -35.59
C ASN A 60 -7.01 18.37 -36.10
N VAL A 61 -6.58 18.61 -37.35
CA VAL A 61 -6.51 19.95 -37.95
C VAL A 61 -7.90 20.53 -38.28
N TYR A 62 -8.92 19.68 -38.42
CA TYR A 62 -10.23 20.07 -38.96
C TYR A 62 -11.38 20.20 -37.94
N ASN A 63 -11.17 19.86 -36.65
CA ASN A 63 -12.22 19.88 -35.64
C ASN A 63 -11.83 20.60 -34.34
N ALA A 64 -12.85 20.98 -33.56
CA ALA A 64 -12.86 21.92 -32.44
C ALA A 64 -11.74 21.80 -31.38
N ARG A 65 -11.69 22.75 -30.45
CA ARG A 65 -10.70 22.97 -29.36
C ARG A 65 -10.30 21.73 -28.52
N TRP A 66 -11.03 20.62 -28.62
CA TRP A 66 -10.88 19.39 -27.82
C TRP A 66 -10.48 18.15 -28.63
N ASP A 67 -10.27 18.24 -29.94
CA ASP A 67 -9.97 17.06 -30.79
C ASP A 67 -8.45 16.79 -30.88
N PHE A 68 -7.90 16.25 -29.78
CA PHE A 68 -6.48 15.88 -29.66
C PHE A 68 -6.32 14.45 -29.10
N GLY A 69 -5.16 13.84 -29.31
CA GLY A 69 -4.72 12.54 -28.82
C GLY A 69 -3.38 12.68 -28.08
N CYS A 70 -3.14 11.86 -27.04
CA CYS A 70 -1.84 11.81 -26.37
C CYS A 70 -1.16 10.47 -26.66
N VAL A 71 0.03 10.52 -27.23
CA VAL A 71 0.92 9.37 -27.38
C VAL A 71 1.83 9.32 -26.16
N CYS A 72 1.61 8.33 -25.31
CA CYS A 72 2.33 8.22 -24.06
C CYS A 72 3.77 7.76 -24.25
N SER A 73 4.67 8.36 -23.48
CA SER A 73 6.02 7.85 -23.30
C SER A 73 5.98 6.49 -22.59
N GLY A 74 7.07 5.71 -22.68
CA GLY A 74 7.16 4.42 -22.01
C GLY A 74 6.78 4.52 -20.52
N CYS A 75 5.97 3.55 -20.04
CA CYS A 75 5.49 3.46 -18.66
C CYS A 75 4.48 4.53 -18.21
N SER A 76 3.86 5.21 -19.17
CA SER A 76 2.74 6.11 -18.94
C SER A 76 1.52 5.64 -19.73
N TYR A 77 0.33 5.79 -19.16
CA TYR A 77 -0.93 5.29 -19.71
C TYR A 77 -2.11 6.12 -19.23
N GLY A 78 -3.29 5.80 -19.75
CA GLY A 78 -4.46 6.65 -19.68
C GLY A 78 -4.56 7.57 -20.89
N SER A 79 -5.74 8.10 -21.11
CA SER A 79 -6.07 8.92 -22.28
C SER A 79 -5.23 10.19 -22.39
N LEU A 80 -4.76 10.75 -21.26
CA LEU A 80 -3.87 11.92 -21.19
C LEU A 80 -2.45 11.55 -20.72
N CYS A 81 -2.09 10.26 -20.70
CA CYS A 81 -0.83 9.75 -20.15
C CYS A 81 -0.61 10.11 -18.67
N GLN A 82 -1.71 10.27 -17.93
CA GLN A 82 -1.73 10.75 -16.55
C GLN A 82 -1.31 9.69 -15.54
N LEU A 83 -1.52 8.41 -15.85
CA LEU A 83 -1.15 7.31 -14.97
C LEU A 83 0.28 6.87 -15.30
N LYS A 84 1.11 6.70 -14.28
CA LYS A 84 2.51 6.30 -14.42
C LYS A 84 2.76 5.01 -13.66
N THR A 85 3.23 3.99 -14.37
CA THR A 85 3.60 2.68 -13.76
C THR A 85 5.06 2.63 -13.34
N SER A 86 5.79 3.75 -13.44
CA SER A 86 7.18 3.81 -12.99
C SER A 86 7.27 3.85 -11.47
N GLN A 87 7.95 2.85 -10.92
CA GLN A 87 8.48 2.73 -9.58
C GLN A 87 7.72 3.43 -8.44
N TYR A 88 8.01 4.71 -8.20
CA TYR A 88 7.58 5.49 -7.03
C TYR A 88 6.15 6.07 -7.13
N ALA A 89 5.48 5.98 -8.28
CA ALA A 89 4.16 6.57 -8.52
C ALA A 89 3.00 5.55 -8.57
N LEU A 90 3.27 4.27 -8.28
CA LEU A 90 2.26 3.21 -8.36
C LEU A 90 1.17 3.41 -7.29
N SER A 91 -0.04 3.75 -7.74
CA SER A 91 -1.23 3.96 -6.90
C SER A 91 -2.31 2.90 -7.18
N LEU A 92 -3.30 2.79 -6.29
CA LEU A 92 -4.47 1.94 -6.52
C LEU A 92 -5.24 2.38 -7.78
N ASP A 93 -5.32 3.70 -8.04
CA ASP A 93 -5.92 4.27 -9.25
C ASP A 93 -5.18 3.81 -10.51
N ALA A 94 -3.86 3.78 -10.45
CA ALA A 94 -3.02 3.26 -11.51
C ALA A 94 -3.30 1.78 -11.80
N LEU A 95 -3.48 0.95 -10.77
CA LEU A 95 -3.71 -0.48 -10.94
C LEU A 95 -5.14 -0.80 -11.38
N LEU A 96 -6.16 -0.26 -10.72
CA LEU A 96 -7.56 -0.67 -10.89
C LEU A 96 -8.36 0.27 -11.78
N GLY A 97 -7.90 1.51 -11.96
CA GLY A 97 -8.64 2.57 -12.62
C GLY A 97 -9.21 2.17 -13.97
N GLY A 98 -8.35 1.70 -14.87
CA GLY A 98 -8.75 1.36 -16.24
C GLY A 98 -9.73 0.18 -16.36
N ASP A 99 -9.93 -0.60 -15.29
CA ASP A 99 -10.80 -1.79 -15.32
C ASP A 99 -12.19 -1.53 -14.70
N ILE A 100 -12.44 -0.31 -14.23
CA ILE A 100 -13.73 0.08 -13.68
C ILE A 100 -14.58 0.67 -14.78
N LEU A 101 -15.78 0.11 -14.93
CA LEU A 101 -16.75 0.57 -15.91
C LEU A 101 -17.49 1.78 -15.35
N VAL A 102 -17.50 2.89 -16.08
CA VAL A 102 -18.16 4.13 -15.67
C VAL A 102 -19.67 4.05 -15.83
N ASP A 103 -20.40 4.58 -14.86
CA ASP A 103 -21.88 4.60 -14.81
C ASP A 103 -22.52 3.20 -14.86
N VAL A 104 -21.79 2.17 -14.44
CA VAL A 104 -22.28 0.78 -14.38
C VAL A 104 -22.41 0.35 -12.93
N THR A 105 -23.57 -0.21 -12.55
CA THR A 105 -23.80 -0.69 -11.19
C THR A 105 -22.73 -1.70 -10.75
N PHE A 106 -22.44 -1.76 -9.43
CA PHE A 106 -21.43 -2.65 -8.87
C PHE A 106 -21.62 -4.13 -9.28
N VAL A 107 -22.88 -4.57 -9.41
CA VAL A 107 -23.25 -5.93 -9.84
C VAL A 107 -22.74 -6.24 -11.25
N ASN A 108 -22.64 -5.25 -12.12
CA ASN A 108 -22.21 -5.40 -13.51
C ASN A 108 -20.75 -5.00 -13.74
N GLN A 109 -20.00 -4.70 -12.67
CA GLN A 109 -18.56 -4.43 -12.75
C GLN A 109 -17.75 -5.69 -13.11
N THR A 110 -16.51 -5.47 -13.55
CA THR A 110 -15.58 -6.55 -13.92
C THR A 110 -15.30 -7.49 -12.75
N ILE A 111 -14.96 -8.75 -13.08
CA ILE A 111 -14.64 -9.79 -12.08
C ILE A 111 -13.48 -9.33 -11.17
N LEU A 112 -12.49 -8.63 -11.73
CA LEU A 112 -11.36 -8.11 -10.98
C LEU A 112 -11.79 -7.16 -9.85
N ILE A 113 -12.74 -6.26 -10.12
CA ILE A 113 -13.22 -5.29 -9.13
C ILE A 113 -14.01 -5.97 -8.02
N LYS A 114 -14.85 -6.96 -8.37
CA LYS A 114 -15.58 -7.77 -7.38
C LYS A 114 -14.63 -8.58 -6.48
N LEU A 115 -13.62 -9.21 -7.08
CA LEU A 115 -12.61 -9.95 -6.35
C LEU A 115 -11.78 -9.04 -5.44
N THR A 116 -11.42 -7.85 -5.93
CA THR A 116 -10.71 -6.86 -5.13
C THR A 116 -11.53 -6.37 -3.94
N PHE A 117 -12.82 -6.09 -4.15
CA PHE A 117 -13.74 -5.73 -3.06
C PHE A 117 -13.82 -6.85 -2.01
N ALA A 118 -13.96 -8.10 -2.45
CA ALA A 118 -14.01 -9.26 -1.54
C ALA A 118 -12.71 -9.40 -0.72
N ILE A 119 -11.54 -9.19 -1.33
CA ILE A 119 -10.24 -9.20 -0.63
C ILE A 119 -10.18 -8.08 0.41
N VAL A 120 -10.51 -6.84 0.04
CA VAL A 120 -10.48 -5.70 0.95
C VAL A 120 -11.42 -5.92 2.14
N LEU A 121 -12.64 -6.40 1.88
CA LEU A 121 -13.62 -6.72 2.91
C LEU A 121 -13.09 -7.80 3.86
N LEU A 122 -12.54 -8.89 3.32
CA LEU A 122 -11.96 -9.97 4.10
C LEU A 122 -10.79 -9.49 4.97
N MET A 123 -9.92 -8.63 4.44
CA MET A 123 -8.84 -8.02 5.21
C MET A 123 -9.36 -7.16 6.36
N ILE A 124 -10.42 -6.37 6.15
CA ILE A 124 -11.04 -5.57 7.21
C ILE A 124 -11.64 -6.46 8.29
N VAL A 125 -12.36 -7.53 7.93
CA VAL A 125 -12.99 -8.45 8.89
C VAL A 125 -11.95 -9.23 9.70
N ILE A 126 -10.97 -9.83 9.05
CA ILE A 126 -9.88 -10.56 9.73
C ILE A 126 -9.06 -9.60 10.60
N GLY A 127 -8.75 -8.41 10.07
CA GLY A 127 -8.06 -7.35 10.79
C GLY A 127 -8.83 -6.91 12.02
N PHE A 128 -10.13 -6.70 11.93
CA PHE A 128 -10.98 -6.30 13.05
C PHE A 128 -10.92 -7.31 14.19
N ILE A 129 -11.11 -8.60 13.88
CA ILE A 129 -11.03 -9.68 14.87
C ILE A 129 -9.64 -9.71 15.51
N SER A 130 -8.58 -9.76 14.70
CA SER A 130 -7.19 -9.85 15.17
C SER A 130 -6.78 -8.63 16.02
N ASN A 131 -7.10 -7.42 15.56
CA ASN A 131 -6.70 -6.19 16.22
C ASN A 131 -7.48 -5.97 17.52
N ILE A 132 -8.77 -6.31 17.57
CA ILE A 132 -9.55 -6.26 18.83
C ILE A 132 -8.98 -7.23 19.87
N LEU A 133 -8.71 -8.48 19.48
CA LEU A 133 -8.12 -9.46 20.41
C LEU A 133 -6.75 -9.01 20.92
N SER A 134 -5.96 -8.35 20.06
CA SER A 134 -4.69 -7.72 20.46
C SER A 134 -4.89 -6.59 21.45
N ILE A 135 -5.82 -5.66 21.18
CA ILE A 135 -6.13 -4.53 22.06
C ILE A 135 -6.56 -5.02 23.44
N ILE A 136 -7.45 -6.02 23.51
CA ILE A 136 -7.88 -6.62 24.78
C ILE A 136 -6.69 -7.20 25.55
N THR A 137 -5.78 -7.88 24.86
CA THR A 137 -4.59 -8.51 25.46
C THR A 137 -3.59 -7.49 25.99
N PHE A 138 -3.28 -6.46 25.20
CA PHE A 138 -2.31 -5.42 25.57
C PHE A 138 -2.89 -4.34 26.49
N SER A 139 -4.22 -4.29 26.66
CA SER A 139 -4.84 -3.46 27.70
C SER A 139 -4.55 -3.96 29.12
N GLN A 140 -4.19 -5.23 29.28
CA GLN A 140 -3.87 -5.81 30.60
C GLN A 140 -2.58 -5.19 31.17
N GLY A 141 -2.58 -4.87 32.47
CA GLY A 141 -1.41 -4.32 33.15
C GLY A 141 -0.16 -5.20 33.03
N LYS A 142 -0.34 -6.54 33.14
CA LYS A 142 0.74 -7.52 32.96
C LYS A 142 1.43 -7.42 31.59
N SER A 143 0.69 -7.08 30.54
CA SER A 143 1.23 -6.96 29.17
C SER A 143 2.01 -5.66 28.96
N ARG A 144 1.80 -4.64 29.81
CA ARG A 144 2.41 -3.29 29.73
C ARG A 144 3.46 -3.05 30.82
N GLU A 145 3.97 -4.12 31.43
CA GLU A 145 5.06 -4.05 32.41
C GLU A 145 6.36 -3.52 31.79
N PHE A 146 6.55 -3.73 30.48
CA PHE A 146 7.69 -3.25 29.69
C PHE A 146 7.23 -2.18 28.70
N GLY A 147 8.12 -1.25 28.33
CA GLY A 147 7.85 -0.22 27.31
C GLY A 147 7.39 -0.79 25.97
N SER A 148 7.91 -1.97 25.58
CA SER A 148 7.45 -2.69 24.38
C SER A 148 5.95 -2.99 24.37
N GLY A 149 5.31 -3.14 25.54
CA GLY A 149 3.88 -3.36 25.66
C GLY A 149 3.03 -2.16 25.21
N TYR A 150 3.55 -0.93 25.35
CA TYR A 150 2.87 0.28 24.88
C TYR A 150 2.93 0.39 23.35
N TYR A 151 4.07 0.09 22.72
CA TYR A 151 4.15 0.02 21.26
C TYR A 151 3.23 -1.07 20.69
N LEU A 152 3.20 -2.26 21.33
CA LEU A 152 2.30 -3.36 20.96
C LEU A 152 0.82 -3.05 21.16
N PHE A 153 0.49 -2.12 22.07
CA PHE A 153 -0.87 -1.62 22.23
C PHE A 153 -1.27 -0.64 21.12
N CYS A 154 -0.33 0.21 20.65
CA CYS A 154 -0.57 1.15 19.56
C CYS A 154 -0.63 0.47 18.17
N LEU A 155 0.15 -0.59 17.94
CA LEU A 155 0.17 -1.31 16.67
C LEU A 155 -1.21 -1.76 16.14
N PRO A 156 -2.08 -2.44 16.91
CA PRO A 156 -3.39 -2.87 16.43
C PRO A 156 -4.35 -1.70 16.21
N ILE A 157 -4.18 -0.57 16.92
CA ILE A 157 -4.97 0.64 16.70
C ILE A 157 -4.60 1.25 15.34
N VAL A 158 -3.30 1.48 15.10
CA VAL A 158 -2.79 2.00 13.83
C VAL A 158 -3.11 1.04 12.68
N GLY A 159 -2.96 -0.27 12.91
CA GLY A 159 -3.29 -1.31 11.94
C GLY A 159 -4.77 -1.28 11.54
N GLN A 160 -5.68 -1.17 12.50
CA GLN A 160 -7.12 -1.10 12.20
C GLN A 160 -7.50 0.19 11.47
N ILE A 161 -6.97 1.34 11.90
CA ILE A 161 -7.19 2.63 11.23
C ILE A 161 -6.70 2.55 9.78
N SER A 162 -5.52 1.97 9.55
CA SER A 162 -4.96 1.79 8.20
C SER A 162 -5.85 0.92 7.30
N LEU A 163 -6.41 -0.18 7.82
CA LEU A 163 -7.31 -1.06 7.06
C LEU A 163 -8.64 -0.35 6.70
N ILE A 164 -9.17 0.45 7.62
CA ILE A 164 -10.36 1.27 7.36
C ILE A 164 -10.06 2.31 6.28
N ILE A 165 -8.90 2.98 6.33
CA ILE A 165 -8.49 3.95 5.30
C ILE A 165 -8.29 3.25 3.94
N LEU A 166 -7.68 2.05 3.92
CA LEU A 166 -7.54 1.25 2.69
C LEU A 166 -8.91 0.91 2.08
N GLY A 167 -9.87 0.48 2.91
CA GLY A 167 -11.25 0.27 2.49
C GLY A 167 -11.91 1.54 1.95
N GLY A 168 -11.76 2.65 2.69
CA GLY A 168 -12.23 3.97 2.27
C GLY A 168 -11.63 4.40 0.93
N ARG A 169 -10.35 4.09 0.67
CA ARG A 169 -9.67 4.38 -0.59
C ARG A 169 -10.25 3.59 -1.76
N PHE A 170 -10.54 2.30 -1.57
CA PHE A 170 -11.22 1.49 -2.57
C PHE A 170 -12.65 2.01 -2.83
N CYS A 171 -13.40 2.34 -1.77
CA CYS A 171 -14.75 2.91 -1.90
C CYS A 171 -14.74 4.26 -2.62
N TYR A 172 -13.80 5.15 -2.29
CA TYR A 172 -13.61 6.42 -2.99
C TYR A 172 -13.38 6.20 -4.50
N LEU A 173 -12.51 5.25 -4.84
CA LEU A 173 -12.19 4.92 -6.22
C LEU A 173 -13.44 4.43 -6.97
N LEU A 174 -14.27 3.58 -6.35
CA LEU A 174 -15.57 3.20 -6.95
C LEU A 174 -16.53 4.38 -7.08
N ILE A 175 -16.76 5.14 -6.02
CA ILE A 175 -17.72 6.26 -5.99
C ILE A 175 -17.40 7.31 -7.05
N THR A 176 -16.11 7.60 -7.24
CA THR A 176 -15.66 8.57 -8.25
C THR A 176 -15.83 8.07 -9.68
N GLN A 177 -15.57 6.79 -9.95
CA GLN A 177 -15.78 6.21 -11.29
C GLN A 177 -17.27 5.94 -11.60
N LEU A 178 -18.11 5.80 -10.58
CA LEU A 178 -19.57 5.69 -10.73
C LEU A 178 -20.27 7.06 -10.84
N ASN A 179 -19.50 8.15 -10.82
CA ASN A 179 -20.00 9.52 -10.86
C ASN A 179 -21.10 9.80 -9.82
N VAL A 180 -21.01 9.18 -8.64
CA VAL A 180 -21.98 9.34 -7.54
C VAL A 180 -21.76 10.67 -6.82
N VAL A 181 -20.53 11.19 -6.83
CA VAL A 181 -20.16 12.47 -6.20
C VAL A 181 -19.58 13.41 -7.26
N ASN A 182 -20.29 14.50 -7.54
CA ASN A 182 -19.91 15.47 -8.58
C ASN A 182 -19.18 16.70 -8.04
N ASN A 183 -19.02 16.81 -6.71
CA ASN A 183 -18.35 17.96 -6.11
C ASN A 183 -16.83 17.80 -6.19
N PHE A 184 -16.21 18.56 -7.09
CA PHE A 184 -14.76 18.58 -7.32
C PHE A 184 -13.94 18.76 -6.03
N TYR A 185 -14.35 19.68 -5.14
CA TYR A 185 -13.62 19.95 -3.91
C TYR A 185 -13.66 18.77 -2.94
N VAL A 186 -14.81 18.11 -2.80
CA VAL A 186 -14.96 16.94 -1.94
C VAL A 186 -14.12 15.78 -2.45
N VAL A 187 -14.14 15.55 -3.76
CA VAL A 187 -13.35 14.49 -4.41
C VAL A 187 -11.86 14.76 -4.23
N LYS A 188 -11.39 15.99 -4.51
CA LYS A 188 -9.99 16.38 -4.33
C LYS A 188 -9.55 16.22 -2.87
N LEU A 189 -10.28 16.81 -1.91
CA LEU A 189 -9.92 16.73 -0.49
C LEU A 189 -9.87 15.29 0.01
N THR A 190 -10.82 14.46 -0.42
CA THR A 190 -10.89 13.06 -0.01
C THR A 190 -9.72 12.26 -0.58
N CYS A 191 -9.31 12.51 -1.82
CA CYS A 191 -8.10 11.87 -2.33
C CYS A 191 -6.86 12.26 -1.51
N LEU A 192 -6.65 13.56 -1.31
CA LEU A 192 -5.48 14.07 -0.58
C LEU A 192 -5.41 13.47 0.82
N ALA A 193 -6.54 13.47 1.54
CA ALA A 193 -6.65 12.94 2.88
C ALA A 193 -6.39 11.43 2.93
N LEU A 194 -7.02 10.63 2.07
CA LEU A 194 -6.88 9.16 2.11
C LEU A 194 -5.45 8.72 1.77
N GLU A 195 -4.81 9.31 0.76
CA GLU A 195 -3.43 8.99 0.39
C GLU A 195 -2.42 9.38 1.48
N TYR A 196 -2.57 10.59 2.03
CA TYR A 196 -1.73 11.07 3.11
C TYR A 196 -1.89 10.21 4.37
N LEU A 197 -3.13 9.96 4.82
CA LEU A 197 -3.41 9.16 6.00
C LEU A 197 -2.92 7.72 5.84
N LEU A 198 -3.11 7.10 4.66
CA LEU A 198 -2.62 5.74 4.41
C LEU A 198 -1.09 5.67 4.51
N SER A 199 -0.39 6.68 3.97
CA SER A 199 1.07 6.78 4.03
C SER A 199 1.56 6.96 5.47
N VAL A 200 0.95 7.88 6.22
CA VAL A 200 1.27 8.14 7.63
C VAL A 200 1.03 6.91 8.48
N CYS A 201 -0.16 6.30 8.41
CA CYS A 201 -0.48 5.15 9.25
C CYS A 201 0.40 3.94 8.93
N SER A 202 0.72 3.70 7.65
CA SER A 202 1.67 2.65 7.27
C SER A 202 3.07 2.89 7.85
N ALA A 203 3.60 4.12 7.73
CA ALA A 203 4.91 4.45 8.27
C ALA A 203 4.93 4.37 9.82
N LEU A 204 3.87 4.81 10.49
CA LEU A 204 3.73 4.66 11.94
C LEU A 204 3.76 3.20 12.38
N PHE A 205 3.07 2.32 11.65
CA PHE A 205 3.08 0.90 11.93
C PHE A 205 4.50 0.32 11.86
N ASP A 206 5.26 0.69 10.84
CA ASP A 206 6.64 0.22 10.63
C ASP A 206 7.59 0.74 11.73
N TRP A 207 7.49 2.03 12.09
CA TRP A 207 8.28 2.64 13.16
C TRP A 207 7.95 2.07 14.55
N LEU A 208 6.67 1.82 14.85
CA LEU A 208 6.26 1.17 16.11
C LEU A 208 6.80 -0.27 16.19
N THR A 209 6.76 -1.00 15.08
CA THR A 209 7.34 -2.35 14.99
C THR A 209 8.85 -2.31 15.22
N CYS A 210 9.54 -1.33 14.61
CA CYS A 210 10.96 -1.06 14.87
C CYS A 210 11.26 -0.80 16.35
N CYS A 211 10.45 0.02 17.03
CA CYS A 211 10.61 0.29 18.45
C CYS A 211 10.46 -0.98 19.32
N VAL A 212 9.53 -1.87 18.96
CA VAL A 212 9.40 -3.19 19.61
C VAL A 212 10.69 -4.01 19.44
N GLY A 213 11.26 -4.03 18.24
CA GLY A 213 12.53 -4.72 17.95
C GLY A 213 13.71 -4.17 18.77
N ILE A 214 13.83 -2.84 18.84
CA ILE A 214 14.88 -2.16 19.62
C ILE A 214 14.74 -2.48 21.11
N GLU A 215 13.56 -2.26 21.71
CA GLU A 215 13.33 -2.52 23.14
C GLU A 215 13.65 -3.97 23.51
N ARG A 216 13.21 -4.93 22.69
CA ARG A 216 13.49 -6.36 22.93
C ARG A 216 14.99 -6.65 22.86
N THR A 217 15.70 -6.00 21.96
CA THR A 217 17.16 -6.13 21.82
C THR A 217 17.88 -5.54 23.03
N VAL A 218 17.51 -4.33 23.45
CA VAL A 218 18.08 -3.68 24.65
C VAL A 218 17.81 -4.49 25.91
N ASN A 219 16.61 -5.04 26.07
CA ASN A 219 16.26 -5.93 27.18
C ASN A 219 17.15 -7.19 27.17
N MET A 220 17.37 -7.80 26.00
CA MET A 220 18.28 -8.95 25.86
C MET A 220 19.75 -8.58 26.16
N ILE A 221 20.17 -7.35 25.88
CA ILE A 221 21.51 -6.81 26.18
C ILE A 221 21.69 -6.61 27.69
N LYS A 222 20.81 -5.84 28.31
CA LYS A 222 20.92 -5.45 29.72
C LYS A 222 20.54 -6.58 30.69
N GLY A 223 19.68 -7.51 30.28
CA GLY A 223 19.27 -8.64 31.11
C GLY A 223 18.67 -8.18 32.45
N THR A 224 19.29 -8.56 33.57
CA THR A 224 18.83 -8.20 34.92
C THR A 224 19.00 -6.71 35.24
N SER A 225 19.91 -6.00 34.55
CA SER A 225 20.10 -4.55 34.71
C SER A 225 19.10 -3.70 33.92
N PHE A 226 18.10 -4.34 33.26
CA PHE A 226 17.10 -3.62 32.49
C PHE A 226 16.07 -2.94 33.39
N ASP A 227 16.05 -1.61 33.37
CA ASP A 227 15.06 -0.81 34.09
C ASP A 227 13.73 -0.74 33.31
N LYS A 228 12.74 -1.49 33.81
CA LYS A 228 11.38 -1.54 33.25
C LYS A 228 10.65 -0.20 33.38
N ARG A 229 10.84 0.53 34.49
CA ARG A 229 10.14 1.79 34.76
C ARG A 229 10.61 2.87 33.80
N LEU A 230 11.93 2.95 33.59
CA LEU A 230 12.53 3.86 32.62
C LEU A 230 12.03 3.55 31.20
N SER A 231 12.04 2.27 30.80
CA SER A 231 11.52 1.82 29.50
C SER A 231 10.06 2.25 29.26
N VAL A 232 9.20 2.13 30.28
CA VAL A 232 7.80 2.60 30.18
C VAL A 232 7.72 4.13 30.00
N ILE A 233 8.50 4.90 30.75
CA ILE A 233 8.50 6.37 30.63
C ILE A 233 8.94 6.81 29.23
N TRP A 234 10.01 6.22 28.71
CA TRP A 234 10.50 6.52 27.36
C TRP A 234 9.47 6.11 26.30
N SER A 235 8.84 4.94 26.43
CA SER A 235 7.83 4.51 25.45
C SER A 235 6.66 5.49 25.33
N LYS A 236 6.14 5.99 26.46
CA LYS A 236 5.05 6.98 26.47
C LYS A 236 5.44 8.32 25.85
N ARG A 237 6.71 8.72 25.94
CA ARG A 237 7.22 9.95 25.32
C ARG A 237 7.56 9.75 23.84
N LEU A 238 8.10 8.60 23.47
CA LEU A 238 8.56 8.32 22.11
C LEU A 238 7.40 8.12 21.14
N ILE A 239 6.30 7.48 21.57
CA ILE A 239 5.10 7.28 20.73
C ILE A 239 4.61 8.61 20.11
N PRO A 240 4.29 9.67 20.88
CA PRO A 240 3.82 10.92 20.29
C PRO A 240 4.89 11.62 19.46
N ILE A 241 6.18 11.52 19.83
CA ILE A 241 7.29 12.07 19.04
C ILE A 241 7.33 11.41 17.65
N ILE A 242 7.20 10.08 17.59
CA ILE A 242 7.15 9.33 16.32
C ILE A 242 5.91 9.74 15.52
N VAL A 243 4.75 9.89 16.17
CA VAL A 243 3.53 10.34 15.50
C VAL A 243 3.74 11.71 14.82
N ILE A 244 4.24 12.70 15.57
CA ILE A 244 4.49 14.04 15.04
C ILE A 244 5.57 14.00 13.94
N GLY A 245 6.66 13.26 14.16
CA GLY A 245 7.76 13.15 13.20
C GLY A 245 7.32 12.55 11.87
N VAL A 246 6.51 11.48 11.89
CA VAL A 246 6.01 10.84 10.67
C VAL A 246 4.95 11.70 9.96
N CYS A 247 4.04 12.35 10.70
CA CYS A 247 3.07 13.26 10.10
C CYS A 247 3.76 14.42 9.37
N THR A 248 4.77 15.03 10.00
CA THR A 248 5.48 16.19 9.43
C THR A 248 6.37 15.80 8.25
N SER A 249 7.10 14.68 8.33
CA SER A 249 7.97 14.25 7.23
C SER A 249 7.19 13.86 5.97
N LEU A 250 5.99 13.28 6.12
CA LEU A 250 5.13 12.85 5.02
C LEU A 250 4.13 13.91 4.55
N LEU A 251 4.16 15.12 5.13
CA LEU A 251 3.25 16.22 4.77
C LEU A 251 3.31 16.58 3.28
N HIS A 252 4.45 16.34 2.63
CA HIS A 252 4.62 16.55 1.19
C HIS A 252 3.63 15.74 0.33
N GLU A 253 3.13 14.58 0.77
CA GLU A 253 2.15 13.78 0.01
C GLU A 253 0.84 14.54 -0.21
N TRP A 254 0.52 15.53 0.66
CA TRP A 254 -0.64 16.39 0.52
C TRP A 254 -0.52 17.37 -0.66
N PHE A 255 0.69 17.86 -0.95
CA PHE A 255 0.91 18.94 -1.91
C PHE A 255 1.23 18.45 -3.33
N VAL A 256 1.61 17.19 -3.48
CA VAL A 256 2.11 16.63 -4.74
C VAL A 256 1.00 15.98 -5.58
N ARG A 257 -0.26 16.01 -5.12
CA ARG A 257 -1.37 15.32 -5.78
C ARG A 257 -2.41 16.29 -6.29
N ASP A 258 -2.91 16.01 -7.49
CA ASP A 258 -4.01 16.78 -8.07
C ASP A 258 -5.01 15.87 -8.79
N LEU A 259 -6.18 16.45 -9.06
CA LEU A 259 -7.28 15.80 -9.73
C LEU A 259 -7.24 16.15 -11.22
N ILE A 260 -7.27 15.12 -12.07
CA ILE A 260 -7.35 15.31 -13.52
C ILE A 260 -8.69 14.79 -14.03
N ASN A 261 -9.36 15.67 -14.78
CA ASN A 261 -10.52 15.33 -15.59
C ASN A 261 -10.10 15.33 -17.07
N ASP A 262 -10.44 14.27 -17.81
CA ASP A 262 -10.23 14.26 -19.25
C ASP A 262 -11.33 15.06 -19.96
N PRO A 263 -11.01 16.19 -20.62
CA PRO A 263 -12.00 17.01 -21.30
C PRO A 263 -12.61 16.34 -22.54
N ARG A 264 -12.00 15.25 -23.05
CA ARG A 264 -12.48 14.51 -24.23
C ARG A 264 -13.40 13.36 -23.89
N ALA A 265 -13.35 12.87 -22.66
CA ALA A 265 -14.14 11.72 -22.28
C ALA A 265 -15.62 12.11 -22.22
N THR A 266 -16.46 11.43 -23.02
CA THR A 266 -17.92 11.61 -23.00
C THR A 266 -18.52 11.31 -21.63
N ARG A 267 -17.79 10.56 -20.79
CA ARG A 267 -18.07 10.30 -19.37
C ARG A 267 -16.88 10.75 -18.53
N GLN A 268 -17.14 11.47 -17.43
CA GLN A 268 -16.11 12.13 -16.62
C GLN A 268 -15.31 11.12 -15.78
N HIS A 269 -14.21 10.61 -16.32
CA HIS A 269 -13.23 9.89 -15.51
C HIS A 269 -12.40 10.88 -14.69
N THR A 270 -12.48 10.76 -13.37
CA THR A 270 -11.77 11.61 -12.43
C THR A 270 -10.64 10.80 -11.78
N TRP A 271 -9.39 11.21 -12.00
CA TRP A 271 -8.21 10.52 -11.49
C TRP A 271 -7.50 11.36 -10.44
N CYS A 272 -7.04 10.71 -9.37
CA CYS A 272 -6.14 11.36 -8.43
C CYS A 272 -4.69 10.94 -8.71
N ILE A 273 -3.93 11.83 -9.32
CA ILE A 273 -2.58 11.52 -9.76
C ILE A 273 -1.53 12.33 -9.00
N VAL A 274 -0.30 11.83 -9.08
CA VAL A 274 0.87 12.52 -8.54
C VAL A 274 1.36 13.51 -9.61
N GLN A 275 1.27 14.80 -9.32
CA GLN A 275 1.74 15.88 -10.19
C GLN A 275 2.82 16.67 -9.46
N PHE A 276 4.05 16.60 -9.97
CA PHE A 276 5.18 17.33 -9.41
C PHE A 276 5.27 18.71 -10.06
N GLU A 277 4.95 19.76 -9.31
CA GLU A 277 5.20 21.14 -9.76
C GLU A 277 6.68 21.52 -9.66
N SER A 278 7.42 20.91 -8.72
CA SER A 278 8.85 21.20 -8.51
C SER A 278 9.71 19.94 -8.46
N VAL A 279 10.92 20.06 -9.00
CA VAL A 279 11.96 19.01 -8.95
C VAL A 279 12.35 18.69 -7.51
N PHE A 280 12.39 19.70 -6.63
CA PHE A 280 12.66 19.54 -5.20
C PHE A 280 11.66 18.59 -4.52
N LEU A 281 10.35 18.80 -4.72
CA LEU A 281 9.32 17.95 -4.11
C LEU A 281 9.43 16.50 -4.58
N LYS A 282 9.85 16.26 -5.83
CA LYS A 282 10.10 14.92 -6.36
C LYS A 282 11.23 14.21 -5.62
N TYR A 283 12.37 14.87 -5.42
CA TYR A 283 13.50 14.29 -4.68
C TYR A 283 13.19 14.13 -3.19
N TYR A 284 12.54 15.12 -2.58
CA TYR A 284 12.13 15.04 -1.18
C TYR A 284 11.19 13.85 -0.94
N ARG A 285 10.18 13.68 -1.80
CA ARG A 285 9.26 12.54 -1.74
C ARG A 285 9.99 11.21 -1.86
N PHE A 286 10.95 11.12 -2.77
CA PHE A 286 11.76 9.91 -2.95
C PHE A 286 12.56 9.58 -1.69
N VAL A 287 13.31 10.55 -1.16
CA VAL A 287 14.15 10.37 0.03
C VAL A 287 13.31 10.01 1.26
N MET A 288 12.20 10.71 1.49
CA MET A 288 11.34 10.41 2.64
C MET A 288 10.70 9.03 2.53
N ASN A 289 10.18 8.66 1.37
CA ASN A 289 9.65 7.30 1.17
C ASN A 289 10.73 6.23 1.36
N LEU A 290 11.97 6.49 0.95
CA LEU A 290 13.10 5.59 1.18
C LEU A 290 13.39 5.46 2.67
N ILE A 291 13.50 6.58 3.41
CA ILE A 291 13.79 6.58 4.85
C ILE A 291 12.70 5.82 5.63
N HIS A 292 11.43 6.16 5.41
CA HIS A 292 10.32 5.56 6.17
C HIS A 292 10.12 4.07 5.91
N ARG A 293 10.57 3.55 4.75
CA ARG A 293 10.46 2.13 4.42
C ARG A 293 11.73 1.36 4.73
N PHE A 294 12.89 1.90 4.36
CA PHE A 294 14.18 1.21 4.50
C PHE A 294 14.69 1.19 5.94
N VAL A 295 14.66 2.32 6.65
CA VAL A 295 15.26 2.41 7.99
C VAL A 295 14.55 1.48 9.00
N PRO A 296 13.20 1.49 9.14
CA PRO A 296 12.54 0.55 10.03
C PRO A 296 12.75 -0.91 9.62
N CYS A 297 12.81 -1.19 8.31
CA CYS A 297 13.07 -2.53 7.80
C CYS A 297 14.46 -3.01 8.23
N SER A 298 15.52 -2.26 7.93
CA SER A 298 16.91 -2.62 8.26
C SER A 298 17.10 -2.84 9.76
N ILE A 299 16.55 -1.97 10.60
CA ILE A 299 16.65 -2.11 12.06
C ILE A 299 15.95 -3.40 12.52
N ASN A 300 14.76 -3.70 12.01
CA ASN A 300 14.05 -4.94 12.34
C ASN A 300 14.82 -6.20 11.90
N ILE A 301 15.49 -6.18 10.74
CA ILE A 301 16.37 -7.28 10.28
C ILE A 301 17.49 -7.49 11.30
N ILE A 302 18.25 -6.43 11.57
CA ILE A 302 19.43 -6.47 12.44
C ILE A 302 19.04 -6.91 13.86
N ALA A 303 17.97 -6.34 14.42
CA ALA A 303 17.44 -6.71 15.74
C ALA A 303 17.06 -8.19 15.80
N THR A 304 16.35 -8.69 14.79
CA THR A 304 15.92 -10.09 14.73
C THR A 304 17.11 -11.03 14.63
N LEU A 305 18.07 -10.75 13.73
CA LEU A 305 19.30 -11.54 13.59
C LEU A 305 20.12 -11.56 14.89
N TYR A 306 20.24 -10.41 15.57
CA TYR A 306 20.91 -10.31 16.85
C TYR A 306 20.23 -11.16 17.93
N LEU A 307 18.91 -11.06 18.05
CA LEU A 307 18.12 -11.84 19.01
C LEU A 307 18.25 -13.36 18.76
N LEU A 308 18.23 -13.78 17.49
CA LEU A 308 18.44 -15.18 17.11
C LEU A 308 19.83 -15.68 17.50
N ASN A 309 20.89 -14.95 17.15
CA ASN A 309 22.26 -15.35 17.47
C ASN A 309 22.49 -15.42 18.99
N LYS A 310 22.05 -14.40 19.74
CA LYS A 310 22.23 -14.35 21.18
C LYS A 310 21.42 -15.41 21.93
N SER A 311 20.20 -15.69 21.47
CA SER A 311 19.39 -16.78 22.03
C SER A 311 19.99 -18.16 21.74
N ALA A 312 20.57 -18.37 20.56
CA ALA A 312 21.32 -19.59 20.23
C ALA A 312 22.54 -19.78 21.14
N LYS A 313 23.36 -18.73 21.33
CA LYS A 313 24.55 -18.76 22.20
C LYS A 313 24.22 -19.06 23.68
N ARG A 314 23.23 -18.36 24.25
CA ARG A 314 22.78 -18.62 25.65
C ARG A 314 22.30 -20.05 25.84
N LYS A 315 21.73 -20.65 24.81
CA LYS A 315 21.25 -22.03 24.86
C LYS A 315 22.32 -23.07 24.59
N GLN A 316 23.36 -22.83 23.78
CA GLN A 316 24.51 -23.76 23.72
C GLN A 316 25.13 -23.96 25.11
N ILE A 317 25.20 -22.89 25.90
CA ILE A 317 25.68 -22.94 27.29
C ILE A 317 24.71 -23.76 28.18
N PHE A 318 23.39 -23.61 28.01
CA PHE A 318 22.38 -24.33 28.78
C PHE A 318 22.15 -25.80 28.33
N ILE A 319 22.31 -26.11 27.04
CA ILE A 319 22.17 -27.45 26.44
C ILE A 319 23.26 -28.39 26.96
N LYS A 320 24.44 -27.87 27.31
CA LYS A 320 25.47 -28.63 28.02
C LYS A 320 24.97 -29.22 29.36
N ILE A 321 23.81 -28.76 29.86
CA ILE A 321 23.27 -29.05 31.20
C ILE A 321 21.95 -29.86 31.14
N THR A 322 21.25 -30.07 30.01
CA THR A 322 19.90 -30.71 30.02
C THR A 322 19.52 -31.53 28.75
N SER A 323 18.67 -32.55 28.94
CA SER A 323 18.16 -33.59 28.00
C SER A 323 17.58 -33.12 26.64
N LYS A 324 17.66 -34.00 25.61
CA LYS A 324 17.30 -33.80 24.18
C LYS A 324 15.80 -33.56 23.87
N ASN A 325 14.85 -34.07 24.65
CA ASN A 325 13.41 -33.95 24.31
C ASN A 325 12.80 -32.60 24.73
N SER A 326 13.29 -32.00 25.81
CA SER A 326 12.94 -30.63 26.22
C SER A 326 13.48 -29.57 25.26
N TYR A 327 14.52 -29.90 24.48
CA TYR A 327 15.13 -29.03 23.47
C TYR A 327 14.19 -28.72 22.30
N LEU A 328 13.57 -29.73 21.68
CA LEU A 328 12.76 -29.55 20.46
C LEU A 328 11.49 -28.71 20.73
N LEU A 329 10.88 -28.90 21.90
CA LEU A 329 9.72 -28.14 22.36
C LEU A 329 10.09 -26.68 22.71
N ALA A 330 11.24 -26.47 23.37
CA ALA A 330 11.74 -25.14 23.71
C ALA A 330 12.28 -24.36 22.50
N LEU A 331 12.72 -25.06 21.45
CA LEU A 331 13.21 -24.49 20.19
C LEU A 331 12.05 -24.07 19.28
N LYS A 332 11.03 -24.94 19.09
CA LYS A 332 9.77 -24.54 18.41
C LYS A 332 9.15 -23.29 19.04
N ARG A 333 9.11 -23.22 20.37
CA ARG A 333 8.50 -22.08 21.09
C ARG A 333 9.26 -20.77 20.93
N GLN A 334 10.60 -20.81 20.82
CA GLN A 334 11.41 -19.61 20.61
C GLN A 334 11.50 -19.18 19.15
N ILE A 335 11.56 -20.12 18.21
CA ILE A 335 11.45 -19.82 16.78
C ILE A 335 10.08 -19.18 16.50
N LEU A 336 9.00 -19.64 17.14
CA LEU A 336 7.69 -19.01 17.01
C LEU A 336 7.64 -17.61 17.67
N LEU A 337 8.31 -17.43 18.81
CA LEU A 337 8.34 -16.16 19.56
C LEU A 337 9.15 -15.06 18.85
N TYR A 338 10.30 -15.41 18.27
CA TYR A 338 11.19 -14.46 17.58
C TYR A 338 10.93 -14.43 16.07
N GLY A 339 10.52 -15.55 15.47
CA GLY A 339 10.16 -15.69 14.05
C GLY A 339 8.86 -14.97 13.67
N GLY A 340 8.00 -14.63 14.63
CA GLY A 340 6.93 -13.67 14.38
C GLY A 340 7.43 -12.32 13.83
N SER A 341 8.60 -11.86 14.30
CA SER A 341 9.27 -10.66 13.76
C SER A 341 9.78 -10.87 12.33
N PHE A 342 10.14 -12.11 11.96
CA PHE A 342 10.53 -12.50 10.60
C PHE A 342 9.33 -12.53 9.63
N VAL A 343 8.14 -12.92 10.10
CA VAL A 343 6.92 -12.87 9.29
C VAL A 343 6.53 -11.42 8.98
N LEU A 344 6.60 -10.51 9.97
CA LEU A 344 6.41 -9.08 9.73
C LEU A 344 7.47 -8.50 8.78
N LEU A 345 8.71 -8.97 8.91
CA LEU A 345 9.80 -8.59 8.02
C LEU A 345 9.55 -9.03 6.57
N ALA A 346 9.11 -10.27 6.34
CA ALA A 346 8.83 -10.78 5.00
C ALA A 346 7.73 -9.96 4.30
N PHE A 347 6.65 -9.66 5.00
CA PHE A 347 5.57 -8.80 4.47
C PHE A 347 6.00 -7.33 4.29
N GLY A 348 6.86 -6.81 5.18
CA GLY A 348 7.46 -5.48 5.02
C GLY A 348 8.45 -5.39 3.86
N LEU A 349 9.21 -6.46 3.58
CA LEU A 349 10.13 -6.52 2.45
C LEU A 349 9.39 -6.51 1.11
N ILE A 350 8.21 -7.13 1.05
CA ILE A 350 7.34 -7.04 -0.13
C ILE A 350 6.98 -5.58 -0.43
N ARG A 351 6.67 -4.75 0.58
CA ARG A 351 6.44 -3.29 0.40
C ARG A 351 7.65 -2.54 -0.13
N LEU A 352 8.85 -2.96 0.24
CA LEU A 352 10.08 -2.29 -0.12
C LEU A 352 10.53 -2.64 -1.54
N ILE A 353 10.42 -3.91 -1.92
CA ILE A 353 10.92 -4.42 -3.21
C ILE A 353 9.90 -4.18 -4.32
N LEU A 354 8.59 -4.25 -4.03
CA LEU A 354 7.55 -4.19 -5.05
C LEU A 354 7.63 -2.94 -5.95
N PRO A 355 7.79 -1.71 -5.43
CA PRO A 355 7.91 -0.52 -6.27
C PRO A 355 9.17 -0.49 -7.14
N TYR A 356 10.11 -1.43 -7.01
CA TYR A 356 11.36 -1.43 -7.78
C TYR A 356 11.54 -2.69 -8.62
N LEU A 357 10.60 -3.64 -8.55
CA LEU A 357 10.71 -4.95 -9.19
C LEU A 357 10.60 -4.88 -10.71
N PHE A 358 9.66 -4.09 -11.23
CA PHE A 358 9.58 -3.82 -12.66
C PHE A 358 9.75 -2.32 -12.92
N VAL A 359 10.52 -2.01 -13.95
CA VAL A 359 10.69 -0.64 -14.46
C VAL A 359 9.34 -0.09 -14.98
N CYS A 360 8.49 -0.99 -15.50
CA CYS A 360 7.25 -0.70 -16.20
C CYS A 360 6.21 -1.82 -16.00
N ILE A 361 4.92 -1.50 -16.12
CA ILE A 361 3.86 -2.49 -16.36
C ILE A 361 3.47 -2.41 -17.83
N GLU A 362 3.79 -3.45 -18.59
CA GLU A 362 3.47 -3.58 -20.03
C GLU A 362 2.45 -4.68 -20.30
N ASP A 363 2.49 -5.76 -19.50
CA ASP A 363 1.62 -6.92 -19.66
C ASP A 363 0.53 -7.00 -18.59
N GLU A 364 -0.60 -7.65 -18.91
CA GLU A 364 -1.70 -7.87 -17.95
C GLU A 364 -1.28 -8.71 -16.73
N TRP A 365 -0.40 -9.72 -16.90
CA TRP A 365 0.05 -10.56 -15.78
C TRP A 365 0.85 -9.76 -14.73
N GLN A 366 1.64 -8.77 -15.18
CA GLN A 366 2.42 -7.89 -14.30
C GLN A 366 1.49 -7.06 -13.43
N LYS A 367 0.37 -6.57 -13.99
CA LYS A 367 -0.65 -5.83 -13.25
C LYS A 367 -1.27 -6.66 -12.13
N TYR A 368 -1.65 -7.92 -12.39
CA TYR A 368 -2.17 -8.81 -11.34
C TYR A 368 -1.12 -9.07 -10.25
N PHE A 369 0.14 -9.30 -10.62
CA PHE A 369 1.23 -9.48 -9.68
C PHE A 369 1.41 -8.25 -8.77
N TYR A 370 1.40 -7.04 -9.33
CA TYR A 370 1.49 -5.80 -8.57
C TYR A 370 0.29 -5.61 -7.64
N LEU A 371 -0.91 -5.93 -8.09
CA LEU A 371 -2.12 -5.86 -7.26
C LEU A 371 -2.06 -6.84 -6.09
N THR A 372 -1.66 -8.10 -6.35
CA THR A 372 -1.48 -9.11 -5.30
C THR A 372 -0.43 -8.67 -4.28
N ALA A 373 0.72 -8.20 -4.75
CA ALA A 373 1.79 -7.77 -3.87
C ALA A 373 1.42 -6.49 -3.09
N TYR A 374 0.63 -5.57 -3.68
CA TYR A 374 0.08 -4.41 -2.99
C TYR A 374 -0.78 -4.82 -1.78
N PHE A 375 -1.70 -5.78 -1.95
CA PHE A 375 -2.51 -6.29 -0.84
C PHE A 375 -1.69 -7.11 0.17
N LEU A 376 -0.75 -7.93 -0.30
CA LEU A 376 0.14 -8.72 0.53
C LEU A 376 0.97 -7.84 1.48
N SER A 377 1.35 -6.67 0.97
CA SER A 377 1.99 -5.59 1.73
C SER A 377 1.19 -5.20 2.98
N PHE A 378 -0.15 -5.14 2.89
CA PHE A 378 -1.06 -4.77 3.98
C PHE A 378 -1.42 -5.92 4.92
N VAL A 379 -0.99 -7.14 4.64
CA VAL A 379 -1.24 -8.30 5.51
C VAL A 379 -0.61 -8.14 6.90
N SER A 380 0.54 -7.45 6.98
CA SER A 380 1.21 -7.15 8.25
C SER A 380 0.32 -6.39 9.24
N LEU A 381 -0.61 -5.56 8.76
CA LEU A 381 -1.52 -4.77 9.61
C LEU A 381 -2.54 -5.61 10.39
N MET A 382 -2.81 -6.84 9.92
CA MET A 382 -3.68 -7.81 10.59
C MET A 382 -2.88 -8.74 11.51
N GLY A 383 -1.54 -8.68 11.45
CA GLY A 383 -0.66 -9.69 12.01
C GLY A 383 -0.44 -9.61 13.52
N THR A 384 -0.81 -8.53 14.20
CA THR A 384 -0.41 -8.28 15.60
C THR A 384 -0.76 -9.45 16.54
N PHE A 385 -1.99 -9.98 16.48
CA PHE A 385 -2.41 -11.08 17.35
C PHE A 385 -1.69 -12.41 17.05
N PRO A 386 -1.73 -12.95 15.82
CA PRO A 386 -1.07 -14.23 15.52
C PRO A 386 0.44 -14.15 15.69
N ILE A 387 1.05 -12.97 15.52
CA ILE A 387 2.49 -12.79 15.55
C ILE A 387 3.01 -12.55 16.96
N PHE A 388 2.35 -11.71 17.75
CA PHE A 388 2.86 -11.35 19.08
C PHE A 388 2.14 -12.06 20.22
N VAL A 389 0.83 -12.33 20.12
CA VAL A 389 0.06 -12.88 21.23
C VAL A 389 0.12 -14.41 21.25
N LEU A 390 -0.19 -15.08 20.14
CA LEU A 390 -0.26 -16.56 20.09
C LEU A 390 1.06 -17.25 20.47
N PRO A 391 2.24 -16.78 20.02
CA PRO A 391 3.51 -17.44 20.33
C PRO A 391 3.99 -17.17 21.77
N ALA A 392 3.61 -16.02 22.34
CA ALA A 392 4.12 -15.56 23.62
C ALA A 392 3.32 -16.10 24.80
N THR A 393 3.98 -16.86 25.66
CA THR A 393 3.37 -17.47 26.84
C THR A 393 2.76 -16.45 27.79
N VAL A 394 3.45 -15.32 27.97
CA VAL A 394 3.03 -14.22 28.84
C VAL A 394 1.75 -13.58 28.31
N TYR A 395 1.73 -13.20 27.03
CA TYR A 395 0.58 -12.55 26.41
C TYR A 395 -0.59 -13.51 26.21
N LYS A 396 -0.34 -14.77 25.82
CA LYS A 396 -1.35 -15.81 25.73
C LYS A 396 -2.05 -16.06 27.07
N ARG A 397 -1.30 -16.13 28.18
CA ARG A 397 -1.89 -16.24 29.53
C ARG A 397 -2.72 -15.00 29.88
N ALA A 398 -2.19 -13.80 29.62
CA ALA A 398 -2.93 -12.56 29.87
C ALA A 398 -4.26 -12.50 29.10
N PHE A 399 -4.27 -13.01 27.86
CA PHE A 399 -5.49 -13.16 27.05
C PHE A 399 -6.49 -14.14 27.69
N PHE A 400 -6.09 -15.37 28.02
CA PHE A 400 -6.98 -16.35 28.64
C PHE A 400 -7.48 -15.91 30.02
N ASP A 401 -6.64 -15.27 30.84
CA ASP A 401 -7.05 -14.69 32.13
C ASP A 401 -8.14 -13.63 31.94
N CYS A 402 -8.05 -12.81 30.88
CA CYS A 402 -9.10 -11.84 30.54
C CYS A 402 -10.37 -12.53 30.05
N PHE A 403 -10.23 -13.45 29.09
CA PHE A 403 -11.35 -14.18 28.50
C PHE A 403 -12.15 -14.94 29.57
N ASN A 404 -11.47 -15.66 30.46
CA ASN A 404 -12.11 -16.39 31.56
C ASN A 404 -12.77 -15.47 32.60
N ARG A 405 -12.31 -14.22 32.74
CA ARG A 405 -13.00 -13.23 33.61
C ARG A 405 -14.26 -12.69 32.94
N VAL A 406 -14.23 -12.45 31.64
CA VAL A 406 -15.41 -12.02 30.87
C VAL A 406 -16.48 -13.11 30.85
N MET A 407 -16.10 -14.35 30.52
CA MET A 407 -17.04 -15.49 30.53
C MET A 407 -17.70 -15.70 31.90
N ARG A 408 -16.94 -15.56 32.98
CA ARG A 408 -17.49 -15.65 34.35
C ARG A 408 -18.46 -14.52 34.71
N ARG A 409 -18.39 -13.37 34.03
CA ARG A 409 -19.34 -12.27 34.20
C ARG A 409 -20.59 -12.40 33.34
N ILE A 410 -20.51 -13.14 32.22
CA ILE A 410 -21.65 -13.42 31.35
C ILE A 410 -22.50 -14.57 31.92
N ASN A 411 -21.86 -15.53 32.58
CA ASN A 411 -22.54 -16.67 33.22
C ASN A 411 -23.06 -16.36 34.64
N ARG A 412 -22.91 -15.13 35.12
CA ARG A 412 -23.56 -14.61 36.34
C ARG A 412 -24.64 -13.66 35.90
#